data_AF-A0A829HX59-F1
#
_entry.id   AF-A0A829HX59-F1
#
_cell.length_a   1.000
_cell.length_b   1.000
_cell.length_c   1.000
_cell.angle_alpha   90.00
_cell.angle_beta   90.00
_cell.angle_gamma   90.00
#
_symmetry.space_group_name_H-M   'P 1'
#
loop_
_entity.id
_entity.type
_entity.pdbx_description
1 polymer ?
#
loop_
_entity_poly.entity_id
_entity_poly.type
_entity_poly.pdbx_seq_one_letter_code
_entity_poly.pdbx_strand_id
1 'polypeptide(L)'
;MPRTVSVIADGGVGDGLLAKFRVDVTLADRAYRYCGQTVSAPRDELVWIDCEMTGLDLGSDKLIEIAALVTDGDLNILGEGVDVVIHADDAALAAMPPVVADMHAKSGLTQEVRTSVVTLQEAEAMVLEYIRQHVASAKTAPLAGNSIATDRGFIARDMPELDAFLHYRMIDVSSIKELCRRWYPRIYFGQPDKGLAHRALADIKESIRELRYYRRAAFVPDPGPSTSDLVAIVADLDNAPDTDSA
;
A
#
# COMPACT_ATOMS: atom_id res chain seq x y z
N MET A 1 21.71 19.82 12.95
CA MET A 1 22.90 19.38 12.18
C MET A 1 22.58 18.04 11.55
N PRO A 2 22.87 17.82 10.25
CA PRO A 2 22.66 16.53 9.63
C PRO A 2 23.51 15.47 10.35
N ARG A 3 22.90 14.33 10.68
CA ARG A 3 23.58 13.14 11.21
C ARG A 3 23.77 12.15 10.08
N THR A 4 25.01 11.95 9.67
CA THR A 4 25.40 10.83 8.82
C THR A 4 25.47 9.59 9.71
N VAL A 5 24.68 8.56 9.41
CA VAL A 5 24.82 7.25 10.04
C VAL A 5 25.60 6.39 9.05
N SER A 6 26.90 6.27 9.28
CA SER A 6 27.71 5.30 8.56
C SER A 6 27.49 3.94 9.18
N VAL A 7 26.83 3.07 8.43
CA VAL A 7 26.76 1.64 8.72
C VAL A 7 28.10 1.03 8.31
N ILE A 8 29.09 1.17 9.20
CA ILE A 8 30.38 0.48 9.09
C ILE A 8 30.26 -0.73 10.00
N ALA A 9 30.34 -1.94 9.43
CA ALA A 9 30.47 -3.14 10.24
C ALA A 9 31.76 -3.03 11.07
N ASP A 10 31.62 -3.09 12.40
CA ASP A 10 32.77 -3.26 13.28
C ASP A 10 33.52 -4.53 12.86
N GLY A 11 34.84 -4.39 12.67
CA GLY A 11 35.67 -5.35 11.94
C GLY A 11 35.59 -6.76 12.51
N GLY A 12 35.15 -7.71 11.67
CA GLY A 12 35.15 -9.13 12.01
C GLY A 12 34.49 -10.10 11.00
N VAL A 13 33.79 -9.62 9.97
CA VAL A 13 32.99 -10.49 9.07
C VAL A 13 33.59 -10.53 7.67
N GLY A 14 33.65 -11.70 7.03
CA GLY A 14 34.36 -11.94 5.76
C GLY A 14 33.88 -11.11 4.56
N ASP A 15 34.82 -10.77 3.67
CA ASP A 15 34.73 -9.80 2.56
C ASP A 15 33.52 -9.96 1.61
N GLY A 16 33.00 -11.18 1.44
CA GLY A 16 31.90 -11.46 0.50
C GLY A 16 30.51 -11.00 0.98
N LEU A 17 30.24 -11.05 2.29
CA LEU A 17 28.94 -10.65 2.86
C LEU A 17 28.87 -9.12 3.08
N LEU A 18 30.03 -8.49 3.32
CA LEU A 18 30.17 -7.05 3.58
C LEU A 18 29.75 -6.15 2.41
N ALA A 19 29.80 -6.63 1.16
CA ALA A 19 29.48 -5.82 -0.02
C ALA A 19 28.01 -5.38 -0.09
N LYS A 20 27.07 -6.17 0.47
CA LYS A 20 25.62 -5.86 0.48
C LYS A 20 25.21 -4.85 1.56
N PHE A 21 26.02 -4.69 2.61
CA PHE A 21 25.71 -3.85 3.77
C PHE A 21 26.42 -2.48 3.76
N ARG A 22 27.21 -2.16 2.72
CA ARG A 22 27.75 -0.80 2.52
C ARG A 22 26.68 0.14 1.98
N VAL A 23 25.73 0.51 2.84
CA VAL A 23 24.77 1.57 2.57
C VAL A 23 24.97 2.69 3.58
N ASP A 24 25.56 3.81 3.14
CA ASP A 24 25.51 5.04 3.92
C ASP A 24 24.11 5.65 3.74
N VAL A 25 23.31 5.66 4.81
CA VAL A 25 22.00 6.33 4.83
C VAL A 25 22.19 7.69 5.51
N THR A 26 22.07 8.76 4.74
CA THR A 26 22.04 10.11 5.32
C THR A 26 20.58 10.47 5.61
N LEU A 27 20.19 10.39 6.88
CA LEU A 27 18.81 10.59 7.34
C LEU A 27 18.22 11.98 7.02
N ALA A 28 19.06 12.98 6.71
CA ALA A 28 18.59 14.32 6.41
C ALA A 28 17.87 14.43 5.05
N ASP A 29 18.29 13.63 4.05
CA ASP A 29 17.80 13.74 2.67
C ASP A 29 17.37 12.38 2.07
N ARG A 30 17.33 11.31 2.88
CA ARG A 30 17.02 9.93 2.48
C ARG A 30 17.80 9.43 1.25
N ALA A 31 18.96 10.01 0.94
CA ALA A 31 19.81 9.55 -0.15
C ALA A 31 20.57 8.27 0.26
N TYR A 32 20.48 7.24 -0.58
CA TYR A 32 21.15 5.95 -0.39
C TYR A 32 22.38 5.86 -1.30
N ARG A 33 23.54 5.45 -0.74
CA ARG A 33 24.69 5.02 -1.55
C ARG A 33 24.77 3.51 -1.52
N TYR A 34 24.47 2.85 -2.64
CA TYR A 34 24.68 1.42 -2.79
C TYR A 34 25.88 1.20 -3.72
N CYS A 35 26.92 0.50 -3.26
CA CYS A 35 28.11 0.17 -4.05
C CYS A 35 28.76 1.40 -4.76
N GLY A 36 28.81 2.55 -4.08
CA GLY A 36 29.40 3.77 -4.64
C GLY A 36 28.57 4.49 -5.71
N GLN A 37 27.38 3.99 -6.05
CA GLN A 37 26.42 4.68 -6.90
C GLN A 37 25.43 5.48 -6.04
N THR A 38 25.20 6.74 -6.41
CA THR A 38 24.09 7.53 -5.87
C THR A 38 22.80 6.98 -6.46
N VAL A 39 22.04 6.24 -5.66
CA VAL A 39 20.68 5.86 -6.04
C VAL A 39 19.78 6.95 -5.49
N SER A 40 18.88 7.47 -6.34
CA SER A 40 17.75 8.26 -5.84
C SER A 40 17.08 7.45 -4.74
N ALA A 41 16.79 8.07 -3.59
CA ALA A 41 15.76 7.51 -2.71
C ALA A 41 14.57 7.12 -3.60
N PRO A 42 13.93 5.95 -3.42
CA PRO A 42 12.56 5.83 -3.86
C PRO A 42 11.87 7.09 -3.37
N ARG A 43 11.23 7.80 -4.29
CA ARG A 43 10.28 8.82 -3.90
C ARG A 43 9.31 8.10 -2.97
N ASP A 44 9.33 8.47 -1.70
CA ASP A 44 8.73 7.71 -0.61
C ASP A 44 7.20 7.79 -0.62
N GLU A 45 6.63 8.44 -1.63
CA GLU A 45 5.20 8.55 -1.83
C GLU A 45 4.55 7.17 -2.00
N LEU A 46 3.42 6.98 -1.32
CA LEU A 46 2.55 5.82 -1.46
C LEU A 46 1.23 6.30 -2.05
N VAL A 47 0.73 5.60 -3.06
CA VAL A 47 -0.60 5.87 -3.61
C VAL A 47 -1.58 4.89 -2.99
N TRP A 48 -2.47 5.41 -2.16
CA TRP A 48 -3.53 4.65 -1.53
C TRP A 48 -4.78 4.69 -2.38
N ILE A 49 -5.35 3.54 -2.69
CA ILE A 49 -6.62 3.43 -3.43
C ILE A 49 -7.51 2.43 -2.71
N ASP A 50 -8.80 2.69 -2.80
CA ASP A 50 -9.86 1.77 -2.44
C ASP A 50 -10.94 1.90 -3.53
N CYS A 51 -11.48 0.76 -3.94
CA CYS A 51 -12.48 0.65 -4.98
C CYS A 51 -13.74 -0.02 -4.44
N GLU A 52 -14.90 0.50 -4.83
CA GLU A 52 -16.16 -0.21 -4.66
C GLU A 52 -16.60 -0.81 -5.99
N MET A 53 -17.07 -2.06 -5.93
CA MET A 53 -17.48 -2.83 -7.11
C MET A 53 -18.89 -3.40 -6.94
N THR A 54 -19.50 -3.82 -8.05
CA THR A 54 -20.76 -4.59 -8.03
C THR A 54 -20.57 -6.02 -7.50
N GLY A 55 -19.33 -6.48 -7.38
CA GLY A 55 -18.92 -7.79 -6.92
C GLY A 55 -17.41 -7.97 -7.12
N LEU A 56 -16.92 -9.22 -7.09
CA LEU A 56 -15.48 -9.53 -7.10
C LEU A 56 -15.03 -10.29 -8.36
N ASP A 57 -15.92 -10.53 -9.33
CA ASP A 57 -15.60 -11.19 -10.58
C ASP A 57 -15.07 -10.20 -11.62
N LEU A 58 -13.77 -10.26 -11.91
CA LEU A 58 -13.11 -9.44 -12.94
C LEU A 58 -13.66 -9.66 -14.35
N GLY A 59 -14.42 -10.72 -14.63
CA GLY A 59 -15.05 -10.95 -15.92
C GLY A 59 -16.35 -10.16 -16.14
N SER A 60 -17.08 -9.87 -15.07
CA SER A 60 -18.47 -9.41 -15.17
C SER A 60 -18.82 -8.21 -14.29
N ASP A 61 -18.20 -8.08 -13.12
CA ASP A 61 -18.49 -7.00 -12.18
C ASP A 61 -17.89 -5.67 -12.62
N LYS A 62 -18.51 -4.56 -12.21
CA LYS A 62 -18.11 -3.20 -12.57
C LYS A 62 -17.48 -2.48 -11.39
N LEU A 63 -16.44 -1.69 -11.67
CA LEU A 63 -15.91 -0.65 -10.78
C LEU A 63 -16.89 0.52 -10.75
N ILE A 64 -17.36 0.91 -9.56
CA ILE A 64 -18.45 1.90 -9.38
C ILE A 64 -18.10 3.05 -8.44
N GLU A 65 -17.06 2.93 -7.62
CA GLU A 65 -16.44 4.04 -6.89
C GLU A 65 -14.94 3.81 -6.89
N ILE A 66 -14.15 4.88 -7.00
CA ILE A 66 -12.71 4.84 -6.77
C ILE A 66 -12.31 6.08 -5.99
N ALA A 67 -11.58 5.87 -4.90
CA ALA A 67 -10.91 6.96 -4.21
C ALA A 67 -9.38 6.79 -4.29
N ALA A 68 -8.67 7.91 -4.25
CA ALA A 68 -7.22 7.90 -4.13
C ALA A 68 -6.74 8.95 -3.13
N LEU A 69 -5.68 8.61 -2.40
CA LEU A 69 -4.99 9.51 -1.48
C LEU A 69 -3.49 9.22 -1.51
N VAL A 70 -2.66 10.27 -1.45
CA VAL A 70 -1.20 10.09 -1.43
C VAL A 70 -0.66 10.35 -0.03
N THR A 71 0.27 9.52 0.44
CA THR A 71 1.05 9.80 1.65
C THR A 71 2.54 9.89 1.32
N ASP A 72 3.33 10.51 2.20
CA ASP A 72 4.77 10.26 2.23
C ASP A 72 5.09 8.87 2.86
N GLY A 73 6.37 8.52 2.94
CA GLY A 73 6.82 7.24 3.50
C GLY A 73 6.66 7.13 5.01
N ASP A 74 6.34 8.24 5.68
CA ASP A 74 5.98 8.25 7.10
C ASP A 74 4.46 8.16 7.33
N LEU A 75 3.71 7.93 6.24
CA LEU A 75 2.26 7.83 6.22
C LEU A 75 1.56 9.16 6.50
N ASN A 76 2.23 10.30 6.31
CA ASN A 76 1.58 11.62 6.39
C ASN A 76 0.81 11.90 5.11
N ILE A 77 -0.45 12.27 5.24
CA ILE A 77 -1.36 12.54 4.12
C ILE A 77 -0.92 13.80 3.37
N LEU A 78 -0.78 13.69 2.05
CA LEU A 78 -0.43 14.77 1.14
C LEU A 78 -1.68 15.17 0.34
N GLY A 79 -2.42 16.16 0.85
CA GLY A 79 -3.65 16.67 0.23
C GLY A 79 -4.93 15.99 0.73
N GLU A 80 -6.06 16.33 0.12
CA GLU A 80 -7.40 15.90 0.61
C GLU A 80 -7.84 14.55 0.04
N GLY A 81 -7.19 14.07 -1.02
CA GLY A 81 -7.62 12.92 -1.80
C GLY A 81 -8.60 13.30 -2.93
N VAL A 82 -9.00 12.28 -3.68
CA VAL A 82 -10.06 12.33 -4.70
C VAL A 82 -11.00 11.15 -4.46
N ASP A 83 -12.28 11.35 -4.70
CA ASP A 83 -13.35 10.35 -4.55
C ASP A 83 -14.31 10.50 -5.73
N VAL A 84 -14.48 9.43 -6.50
CA VAL A 84 -15.20 9.46 -7.77
C VAL A 84 -16.19 8.31 -7.85
N VAL A 85 -17.47 8.64 -7.89
CA VAL A 85 -18.56 7.70 -8.17
C VAL A 85 -18.76 7.59 -9.67
N ILE A 86 -18.69 6.36 -10.20
CA ILE A 86 -18.72 6.05 -11.62
C ILE A 86 -20.11 5.54 -11.99
N HIS A 87 -20.63 5.97 -13.14
CA HIS A 87 -21.93 5.49 -13.60
C HIS A 87 -21.91 3.99 -13.96
N ALA A 88 -22.95 3.27 -13.52
CA ALA A 88 -23.28 1.93 -13.99
C ALA A 88 -24.77 1.81 -14.31
N ASP A 89 -25.10 1.05 -15.34
CA ASP A 89 -26.48 0.76 -15.72
C ASP A 89 -27.23 -0.05 -14.66
N ASP A 90 -28.57 0.04 -14.68
CA ASP A 90 -29.43 -0.67 -13.73
C ASP A 90 -29.30 -2.20 -13.83
N ALA A 91 -28.87 -2.73 -14.98
CA ALA A 91 -28.66 -4.17 -15.14
C ALA A 91 -27.47 -4.67 -14.31
N ALA A 92 -26.36 -3.91 -14.29
CA ALA A 92 -25.22 -4.20 -13.44
C ALA A 92 -25.54 -4.04 -11.95
N LEU A 93 -26.28 -2.99 -11.59
CA LEU A 93 -26.73 -2.79 -10.21
C LEU A 93 -27.68 -3.91 -9.74
N ALA A 94 -28.56 -4.39 -10.62
CA ALA A 94 -29.48 -5.49 -10.30
C ALA A 94 -28.78 -6.86 -10.22
N ALA A 95 -27.60 -7.01 -10.84
CA ALA A 95 -26.81 -8.23 -10.82
C ALA A 95 -25.94 -8.40 -9.57
N MET A 96 -25.85 -7.38 -8.71
CA MET A 96 -25.07 -7.42 -7.48
C MET A 96 -25.51 -8.58 -6.56
N PRO A 97 -24.58 -9.33 -5.95
CA PRO A 97 -24.91 -10.27 -4.90
C PRO A 97 -25.66 -9.58 -3.74
N PRO A 98 -26.60 -10.24 -3.05
CA PRO A 98 -27.44 -9.60 -2.03
C PRO A 98 -26.65 -8.83 -0.96
N VAL A 99 -25.52 -9.38 -0.51
CA VAL A 99 -24.66 -8.73 0.49
C VAL A 99 -24.07 -7.41 0.00
N VAL A 100 -23.67 -7.35 -1.28
CA VAL A 100 -23.11 -6.15 -1.90
C VAL A 100 -24.21 -5.11 -2.14
N ALA A 101 -25.37 -5.56 -2.63
CA ALA A 101 -26.52 -4.69 -2.85
C ALA A 101 -27.00 -4.02 -1.54
N ASP A 102 -27.11 -4.77 -0.45
CA ASP A 102 -27.51 -4.25 0.86
C ASP A 102 -26.48 -3.25 1.41
N MET A 103 -25.18 -3.54 1.25
CA MET A 103 -24.08 -2.67 1.67
C MET A 103 -24.12 -1.32 0.95
N HIS A 104 -24.18 -1.34 -0.38
CA HIS A 104 -24.20 -0.14 -1.22
C HIS A 104 -25.50 0.65 -1.09
N ALA A 105 -26.63 -0.02 -0.83
CA ALA A 105 -27.88 0.66 -0.54
C ALA A 105 -27.81 1.40 0.81
N LYS A 106 -27.20 0.79 1.83
CA LYS A 106 -27.05 1.38 3.16
C LYS A 106 -26.09 2.58 3.17
N SER A 107 -25.01 2.54 2.39
CA SER A 107 -24.07 3.66 2.26
C SER A 107 -24.60 4.79 1.38
N GLY A 108 -25.66 4.53 0.59
CA GLY A 108 -26.22 5.46 -0.39
C GLY A 108 -25.57 5.37 -1.78
N LEU A 109 -24.48 4.60 -1.90
CA LEU A 109 -23.69 4.49 -3.13
C LEU A 109 -24.51 4.01 -4.32
N THR A 110 -25.44 3.06 -4.14
CA THR A 110 -26.28 2.56 -5.26
C THR A 110 -27.04 3.70 -5.95
N GLN A 111 -27.55 4.68 -5.19
CA GLN A 111 -28.28 5.79 -5.76
C GLN A 111 -27.32 6.81 -6.40
N GLU A 112 -26.17 7.06 -5.78
CA GLU A 112 -25.13 7.94 -6.33
C GLU A 112 -24.64 7.41 -7.70
N VAL A 113 -24.34 6.11 -7.80
CA VAL A 113 -23.93 5.43 -9.04
C VAL A 113 -24.99 5.56 -10.14
N ARG A 114 -26.27 5.34 -9.80
CA ARG A 114 -27.37 5.47 -10.75
C ARG A 114 -27.48 6.89 -11.31
N THR A 115 -27.24 7.91 -10.47
CA THR A 115 -27.32 9.33 -10.87
C THR A 115 -26.03 9.90 -11.42
N SER A 116 -24.90 9.21 -11.24
CA SER A 116 -23.61 9.65 -11.74
C SER A 116 -23.65 9.73 -13.27
N VAL A 117 -22.96 10.73 -13.80
CA VAL A 117 -22.72 10.91 -15.24
C VAL A 117 -21.25 10.69 -15.60
N VAL A 118 -20.42 10.35 -14.61
CA VAL A 118 -18.98 10.16 -14.77
C VAL A 118 -18.72 8.80 -15.37
N THR A 119 -17.99 8.79 -16.49
CA THR A 119 -17.51 7.58 -17.14
C THR A 119 -16.24 7.03 -16.49
N LEU A 120 -15.90 5.76 -16.75
CA LEU A 120 -14.64 5.17 -16.27
C LEU A 120 -13.41 5.98 -16.73
N GLN A 121 -13.42 6.48 -17.96
CA GLN A 121 -12.31 7.27 -18.53
C GLN A 121 -12.17 8.63 -17.84
N GLU A 122 -13.28 9.30 -17.53
CA GLU A 122 -13.25 10.56 -16.77
C GLU A 122 -12.76 10.32 -15.33
N ALA A 123 -13.22 9.25 -14.69
CA ALA A 123 -12.77 8.87 -13.36
C ALA A 123 -11.26 8.56 -13.33
N GLU A 124 -10.76 7.78 -14.29
CA GLU A 124 -9.33 7.51 -14.45
C GLU A 124 -8.53 8.82 -14.59
N ALA A 125 -8.98 9.74 -15.44
CA ALA A 125 -8.31 11.01 -15.66
C ALA A 125 -8.29 11.88 -14.38
N MET A 126 -9.39 11.92 -13.63
CA MET A 126 -9.47 12.65 -12.36
C MET A 126 -8.52 12.08 -11.30
N VAL A 127 -8.46 10.75 -11.19
CA VAL A 127 -7.57 10.06 -10.25
C VAL A 127 -6.10 10.28 -10.62
N LEU A 128 -5.76 10.13 -11.90
CA LEU A 128 -4.40 10.39 -12.40
C LEU A 128 -3.98 11.84 -12.19
N GLU A 129 -4.87 12.80 -12.43
CA GLU A 129 -4.59 14.23 -12.21
C GLU A 129 -4.25 14.50 -10.74
N TYR A 130 -5.04 13.98 -9.80
CA TYR A 130 -4.74 14.08 -8.38
C TYR A 130 -3.38 13.46 -8.03
N ILE A 131 -3.13 12.22 -8.47
CA ILE A 131 -1.88 11.51 -8.16
C ILE A 131 -0.66 12.28 -8.70
N ARG A 132 -0.74 12.86 -9.90
CA ARG A 132 0.36 13.61 -10.53
C ARG A 132 0.72 14.90 -9.81
N GLN A 133 -0.16 15.45 -8.97
CA GLN A 133 0.16 16.59 -8.11
C GLN A 133 1.19 16.24 -7.02
N HIS A 134 1.29 14.96 -6.66
CA HIS A 134 2.16 14.49 -5.59
C HIS A 134 3.29 13.57 -6.10
N VAL A 135 3.01 12.72 -7.08
CA VAL A 135 3.96 11.75 -7.64
C VAL A 135 4.45 12.24 -9.01
N ALA A 136 5.70 12.71 -9.07
CA ALA A 136 6.21 13.34 -10.29
C ALA A 136 6.60 12.36 -11.42
N SER A 137 6.71 11.06 -11.14
CA SER A 137 7.21 10.09 -12.11
C SER A 137 6.43 8.80 -12.05
N ALA A 138 6.07 8.28 -13.22
CA ALA A 138 5.44 6.97 -13.32
C ALA A 138 6.37 5.88 -12.79
N LYS A 139 5.76 4.81 -12.25
CA LYS A 139 6.42 3.61 -11.75
C LYS A 139 7.39 3.87 -10.60
N THR A 140 7.15 4.90 -9.79
CA THR A 140 7.93 5.13 -8.56
C THR A 140 7.15 4.81 -7.30
N ALA A 141 5.87 5.20 -7.23
CA ALA A 141 5.03 4.98 -6.05
C ALA A 141 4.31 3.63 -6.14
N PRO A 142 4.44 2.74 -5.12
CA PRO A 142 3.64 1.52 -5.04
C PRO A 142 2.19 1.83 -4.68
N LEU A 143 1.29 0.96 -5.13
CA LEU A 143 -0.11 0.96 -4.74
C LEU A 143 -0.28 0.40 -3.32
N ALA A 144 -1.05 1.08 -2.47
CA ALA A 144 -1.25 0.72 -1.07
C ALA A 144 -2.74 0.64 -0.71
N GLY A 145 -3.08 -0.22 0.24
CA GLY A 145 -4.44 -0.38 0.75
C GLY A 145 -4.64 -1.71 1.47
N ASN A 146 -5.87 -1.99 1.89
CA ASN A 146 -6.25 -3.28 2.46
C ASN A 146 -6.72 -4.23 1.36
N SER A 147 -6.14 -5.44 1.28
CA SER A 147 -6.55 -6.44 0.27
C SER A 147 -6.41 -5.92 -1.16
N ILE A 148 -5.48 -4.98 -1.35
CA ILE A 148 -5.33 -4.10 -2.51
C ILE A 148 -5.09 -4.81 -3.85
N ALA A 149 -4.76 -6.11 -3.81
CA ALA A 149 -4.63 -6.94 -4.99
C ALA A 149 -5.96 -7.09 -5.75
N THR A 150 -7.10 -7.06 -5.05
CA THR A 150 -8.42 -7.09 -5.67
C THR A 150 -8.66 -5.82 -6.47
N ASP A 151 -8.46 -4.65 -5.87
CA ASP A 151 -8.58 -3.34 -6.52
C ASP A 151 -7.62 -3.23 -7.71
N ARG A 152 -6.37 -3.69 -7.54
CA ARG A 152 -5.37 -3.73 -8.61
C ARG A 152 -5.88 -4.49 -9.84
N GLY A 153 -6.64 -5.58 -9.64
CA GLY A 153 -7.24 -6.33 -10.73
C GLY A 153 -8.24 -5.49 -11.55
N PHE A 154 -9.12 -4.75 -10.88
CA PHE A 154 -10.08 -3.85 -11.53
C PHE A 154 -9.38 -2.65 -12.19
N ILE A 155 -8.42 -2.03 -11.51
CA ILE A 155 -7.61 -0.93 -12.06
C ILE A 155 -6.90 -1.36 -13.34
N ALA A 156 -6.25 -2.54 -13.34
CA ALA A 156 -5.56 -3.05 -14.53
C ALA A 156 -6.50 -3.29 -15.72
N ARG A 157 -7.75 -3.69 -15.45
CA ARG A 157 -8.77 -3.97 -16.48
C ARG A 157 -9.40 -2.68 -17.02
N ASP A 158 -9.78 -1.78 -16.12
CA ASP A 158 -10.68 -0.65 -16.43
C ASP A 158 -9.97 0.70 -16.52
N MET A 159 -8.80 0.83 -15.88
CA MET A 159 -8.01 2.06 -15.80
C MET A 159 -6.53 1.80 -16.15
N PRO A 160 -6.23 1.43 -17.41
CA PRO A 160 -4.90 0.99 -17.83
C PRO A 160 -3.83 2.10 -17.79
N GLU A 161 -4.19 3.37 -17.95
CA GLU A 161 -3.24 4.48 -17.81
C GLU A 161 -2.84 4.69 -16.34
N LEU A 162 -3.81 4.57 -15.43
CA LEU A 162 -3.56 4.57 -13.98
C LEU A 162 -2.67 3.38 -13.59
N ASP A 163 -3.02 2.17 -14.06
CA ASP A 163 -2.25 0.96 -13.79
C ASP A 163 -0.78 1.09 -14.22
N ALA A 164 -0.56 1.66 -15.42
CA ALA A 164 0.75 1.88 -16.02
C ALA A 164 1.56 2.99 -15.32
N PHE A 165 0.88 3.94 -14.68
CA PHE A 165 1.51 5.00 -13.90
C PHE A 165 2.00 4.49 -12.53
N LEU A 166 1.28 3.56 -11.92
CA LEU A 166 1.64 2.97 -10.63
C LEU A 166 2.83 2.00 -10.75
N HIS A 167 3.60 1.86 -9.67
CA HIS A 167 4.64 0.82 -9.60
C HIS A 167 4.01 -0.58 -9.48
N TYR A 168 4.71 -1.62 -9.96
CA TYR A 168 4.19 -2.99 -9.97
C TYR A 168 4.07 -3.63 -8.57
N ARG A 169 4.80 -3.11 -7.58
CA ARG A 169 4.71 -3.56 -6.19
C ARG A 169 3.53 -2.92 -5.50
N MET A 170 3.00 -3.65 -4.53
CA MET A 170 1.94 -3.19 -3.66
C MET A 170 2.38 -3.25 -2.19
N ILE A 171 1.82 -2.36 -1.37
CA ILE A 171 1.85 -2.45 0.09
C ILE A 171 0.45 -2.86 0.54
N ASP A 172 0.29 -4.15 0.82
CA ASP A 172 -0.97 -4.70 1.30
C ASP A 172 -1.00 -4.74 2.84
N VAL A 173 -1.83 -3.89 3.43
CA VAL A 173 -2.01 -3.81 4.89
C VAL A 173 -2.62 -5.12 5.44
N SER A 174 -3.44 -5.81 4.64
CA SER A 174 -4.06 -7.08 5.05
C SER A 174 -3.02 -8.20 5.19
N SER A 175 -1.93 -8.14 4.41
CA SER A 175 -0.80 -9.07 4.57
C SER A 175 -0.17 -8.91 5.96
N ILE A 176 0.07 -7.68 6.42
CA ILE A 176 0.64 -7.40 7.76
C ILE A 176 -0.35 -7.82 8.86
N LYS A 177 -1.64 -7.55 8.67
CA LYS A 177 -2.71 -7.98 9.57
C LYS A 177 -2.71 -9.50 9.77
N GLU A 178 -2.62 -10.27 8.68
CA GLU A 178 -2.63 -11.73 8.75
C GLU A 178 -1.36 -12.30 9.40
N LEU A 179 -0.21 -11.65 9.22
CA LEU A 179 1.03 -11.99 9.94
C LEU A 179 0.89 -11.69 11.45
N CYS A 180 0.37 -10.51 11.81
CA CYS A 180 0.11 -10.15 13.20
C CYS A 180 -0.86 -11.12 13.87
N ARG A 181 -1.90 -11.59 13.16
CA ARG A 181 -2.84 -12.59 13.67
C ARG A 181 -2.16 -13.89 14.11
N ARG A 182 -1.13 -14.32 13.37
CA ARG A 182 -0.42 -15.59 13.59
C ARG A 182 0.74 -15.44 14.57
N TRP A 183 1.54 -14.42 14.39
CA TRP A 183 2.81 -14.26 15.11
C TRP A 183 2.65 -13.40 16.37
N TYR A 184 1.69 -12.47 16.36
CA TYR A 184 1.52 -11.50 17.45
C TYR A 184 0.04 -11.30 17.82
N PRO A 185 -0.67 -12.32 18.35
CA PRO A 185 -2.11 -12.23 18.62
C PRO A 185 -2.53 -11.02 19.46
N ARG A 186 -1.68 -10.58 20.40
CA ARG A 186 -1.93 -9.38 21.22
C ARG A 186 -2.00 -8.08 20.40
N ILE A 187 -1.19 -7.98 19.34
CA ILE A 187 -1.24 -6.86 18.39
C ILE A 187 -2.54 -6.96 17.57
N TYR A 188 -2.85 -8.14 17.05
CA TYR A 188 -4.06 -8.34 16.25
C TYR A 188 -5.34 -7.98 17.02
N PHE A 189 -5.52 -8.49 18.24
CA PHE A 189 -6.70 -8.18 19.05
C PHE A 189 -6.69 -6.76 19.66
N GLY A 190 -5.58 -6.04 19.56
CA GLY A 190 -5.44 -4.64 20.02
C GLY A 190 -5.57 -3.60 18.90
N GLN A 191 -5.91 -4.01 17.68
CA GLN A 191 -6.10 -3.11 16.54
C GLN A 191 -7.28 -2.15 16.79
N PRO A 192 -7.27 -0.92 16.24
CA PRO A 192 -8.40 0.00 16.37
C PRO A 192 -9.66 -0.57 15.69
N ASP A 193 -10.83 -0.24 16.23
CA ASP A 193 -12.10 -0.57 15.59
C ASP A 193 -12.20 0.10 14.20
N LYS A 194 -12.73 -0.63 13.22
CA LYS A 194 -13.06 -0.09 11.89
C LYS A 194 -14.39 0.65 11.95
N GLY A 195 -14.43 1.86 11.40
CA GLY A 195 -15.66 2.58 11.14
C GLY A 195 -16.29 2.01 9.88
N LEU A 196 -17.45 1.37 10.02
CA LEU A 196 -18.14 0.69 8.91
C LEU A 196 -18.85 1.71 7.99
N ALA A 197 -18.10 2.61 7.37
CA ALA A 197 -18.63 3.62 6.46
C ALA A 197 -18.90 3.02 5.06
N HIS A 198 -18.08 2.07 4.59
CA HIS A 198 -18.16 1.47 3.24
C HIS A 198 -18.21 2.56 2.16
N ARG A 199 -17.24 3.47 2.24
CA ARG A 199 -17.03 4.57 1.29
C ARG A 199 -15.55 4.69 1.05
N ALA A 200 -15.15 4.69 -0.22
CA ALA A 200 -13.76 4.44 -0.60
C ALA A 200 -12.73 5.37 0.10
N LEU A 201 -12.98 6.69 0.14
CA LEU A 201 -12.01 7.61 0.76
C LEU A 201 -11.93 7.46 2.29
N ALA A 202 -13.03 7.10 2.95
CA ALA A 202 -13.03 6.82 4.38
C ALA A 202 -12.22 5.56 4.66
N ASP A 203 -12.45 4.50 3.89
CA ASP A 203 -11.81 3.19 4.04
C ASP A 203 -10.29 3.28 3.77
N ILE A 204 -9.84 4.15 2.86
CA ILE A 204 -8.41 4.51 2.71
C ILE A 204 -7.82 5.10 4.00
N LYS A 205 -8.51 6.07 4.60
CA LYS A 205 -8.03 6.73 5.84
C LYS A 205 -7.97 5.74 6.99
N GLU A 206 -8.87 4.78 7.04
CA GLU A 206 -8.82 3.67 7.99
C GLU A 206 -7.64 2.73 7.72
N SER A 207 -7.39 2.38 6.47
CA SER A 207 -6.25 1.56 6.06
C SER A 207 -4.90 2.20 6.45
N ILE A 208 -4.76 3.52 6.26
CA ILE A 208 -3.59 4.29 6.70
C ILE A 208 -3.45 4.27 8.22
N ARG A 209 -4.56 4.45 8.95
CA ARG A 209 -4.56 4.38 10.42
C ARG A 209 -4.19 2.98 10.91
N GLU A 210 -4.67 1.94 10.26
CA GLU A 210 -4.33 0.54 10.54
C GLU A 210 -2.84 0.27 10.29
N LEU A 211 -2.26 0.74 9.17
CA LEU A 211 -0.83 0.58 8.91
C LEU A 211 0.04 1.37 9.92
N ARG A 212 -0.37 2.59 10.31
CA ARG A 212 0.28 3.35 11.38
C ARG A 212 0.28 2.60 12.72
N TYR A 213 -0.81 1.87 13.02
CA TYR A 213 -0.87 1.00 14.19
C TYR A 213 0.15 -0.13 14.11
N TYR A 214 0.19 -0.87 13.00
CA TYR A 214 1.15 -1.96 12.83
C TYR A 214 2.60 -1.46 12.83
N ARG A 215 2.92 -0.33 12.18
CA ARG A 215 4.26 0.30 12.23
C ARG A 215 4.76 0.47 13.66
N ARG A 216 3.89 0.85 14.59
CA ARG A 216 4.24 1.11 15.99
C ARG A 216 4.26 -0.15 16.86
N ALA A 217 3.45 -1.14 16.53
CA ALA A 217 3.23 -2.31 17.39
C ALA A 217 4.03 -3.54 16.95
N ALA A 218 4.14 -3.78 15.64
CA ALA A 218 4.65 -5.02 15.06
C ALA A 218 6.07 -4.90 14.49
N PHE A 219 6.48 -3.69 14.12
CA PHE A 219 7.82 -3.43 13.60
C PHE A 219 8.76 -2.94 14.71
N VAL A 220 10.05 -3.17 14.50
CA VAL A 220 11.12 -2.70 15.38
C VAL A 220 11.15 -1.17 15.41
N PRO A 221 11.31 -0.53 16.59
CA PRO A 221 11.42 0.92 16.69
C PRO A 221 12.65 1.45 15.95
N ASP A 222 12.57 2.70 15.47
CA ASP A 222 13.73 3.40 14.91
C ASP A 222 14.88 3.47 15.95
N PRO A 223 16.15 3.29 15.54
CA PRO A 223 16.64 3.17 14.16
C PRO A 223 16.61 1.74 13.58
N GLY A 224 16.00 0.77 14.25
CA GLY A 224 16.06 -0.64 13.90
C GLY A 224 17.33 -1.35 14.42
N PRO A 225 17.49 -2.66 14.11
CA PRO A 225 18.65 -3.45 14.51
C PRO A 225 19.95 -2.89 13.95
N SER A 226 21.03 -3.04 14.71
CA SER A 226 22.36 -2.68 14.23
C SER A 226 22.79 -3.57 13.05
N THR A 227 23.80 -3.13 12.31
CA THR A 227 24.36 -3.93 11.22
C THR A 227 24.90 -5.28 11.68
N SER A 228 25.54 -5.32 12.86
CA SER A 228 25.96 -6.58 13.48
C SER A 228 24.78 -7.50 13.80
N ASP A 229 23.66 -6.95 14.31
CA ASP A 229 22.46 -7.75 14.59
C ASP A 229 21.87 -8.34 13.30
N LEU A 230 21.81 -7.55 12.23
CA LEU A 230 21.33 -8.01 10.92
C LEU A 230 22.23 -9.10 10.33
N VAL A 231 23.55 -8.98 10.46
CA VAL A 231 24.50 -10.02 10.03
C VAL A 231 24.30 -11.32 10.81
N ALA A 232 24.09 -11.23 12.13
CA ALA A 232 23.83 -12.40 12.96
C ALA A 232 22.51 -13.09 12.54
N ILE A 233 21.44 -12.32 12.31
CA ILE A 233 20.16 -12.87 11.82
C ILE A 233 20.34 -13.62 10.49
N VAL A 234 21.10 -13.07 9.55
CA VAL A 234 21.37 -13.73 8.26
C VAL A 234 22.14 -15.05 8.46
N ALA A 235 23.18 -15.03 9.31
CA ALA A 235 23.94 -16.23 9.61
C ALA A 235 23.07 -17.32 10.27
N ASP A 236 22.16 -16.94 11.16
CA ASP A 236 21.25 -17.89 11.81
C ASP A 236 20.27 -18.54 10.82
N LEU A 237 19.80 -17.78 9.82
CA LEU A 237 18.95 -18.30 8.75
C LEU A 237 19.69 -19.30 7.84
N ASP A 238 20.95 -19.01 7.50
CA ASP A 238 21.78 -19.89 6.65
C ASP A 238 22.18 -21.19 7.36
N ASN A 239 22.21 -21.19 8.69
CA ASN A 239 22.58 -22.34 9.53
C ASN A 239 21.37 -23.17 10.00
N ALA A 240 20.14 -22.77 9.67
CA ALA A 240 18.96 -23.56 9.99
C ALA A 240 19.00 -24.88 9.19
N PRO A 241 18.95 -26.07 9.84
CA PRO A 241 18.98 -27.34 9.12
C PRO A 241 17.75 -27.43 8.19
N ASP A 242 17.96 -27.89 6.95
CA ASP A 242 16.90 -28.19 5.97
C ASP A 242 15.92 -29.20 6.58
N THR A 243 14.85 -28.72 7.22
CA THR A 243 13.80 -29.59 7.77
C THR A 243 12.75 -29.98 6.72
N ASP A 244 12.87 -29.49 5.47
CA ASP A 244 11.94 -29.78 4.37
C ASP A 244 12.37 -30.98 3.51
N SER A 245 12.73 -32.08 4.17
CA SER A 245 12.81 -33.39 3.52
C SER A 245 12.11 -34.46 4.35
N ALA A 246 10.78 -34.46 4.29
CA ALA A 246 9.91 -35.56 4.70
C ALA A 246 8.66 -35.64 3.82
#